data_AF-A0A1G3XZ19-F1
#
_entry.id   AF-A0A1G3XZ19-F1
#
_cell.length_a   1.000
_cell.length_b   1.000
_cell.length_c   1.000
_cell.angle_alpha   90.00
_cell.angle_beta   90.00
_cell.angle_gamma   90.00
#
_symmetry.space_group_name_H-M   'P 1'
#
loop_
_entity.id
_entity.type
_entity.pdbx_description
1 polymer ?
#
loop_
_entity_poly.entity_id
_entity_poly.type
_entity_poly.pdbx_seq_one_letter_code
_entity_poly.pdbx_strand_id
1 'polypeptide(L)'
;MAGGGLSNTYVWDGKELKPKSGATLERTWTFNGKELKPKSKAALRNTYTWNGKELKAKSGASLTNTFAWNGKELKPKSGATLKNTWVYEHGQWRQRSGTTLGSSWVVTGSIPIPVCGLVILGFVR
;
A
#
# COMPACT_ATOMS: atom_id res chain seq x y z
N MET A 1 6.25 -0.23 30.46
CA MET A 1 5.12 -0.99 29.89
C MET A 1 4.88 -0.47 28.48
N ALA A 2 5.36 -1.19 27.45
CA ALA A 2 5.24 -0.75 26.05
C ALA A 2 3.94 -1.31 25.45
N GLY A 3 2.89 -0.47 25.39
CA GLY A 3 1.66 -0.74 24.66
C GLY A 3 1.86 -0.58 23.15
N GLY A 4 2.65 -1.46 22.53
CA GLY A 4 2.75 -1.56 21.08
C GLY A 4 1.67 -2.51 20.56
N GLY A 5 0.56 -1.97 20.07
CA GLY A 5 -0.60 -2.76 19.64
C GLY A 5 -0.25 -3.91 18.68
N LEU A 6 -0.58 -5.13 19.09
CA LEU A 6 -0.67 -6.32 18.25
C LEU A 6 -1.78 -6.15 17.20
N SER A 7 -1.62 -5.41 16.09
CA SER A 7 -2.77 -5.25 15.18
C SER A 7 -2.57 -4.94 13.69
N ASN A 8 -1.37 -4.70 13.16
CA ASN A 8 -1.22 -4.33 11.75
C ASN A 8 -0.18 -5.20 11.03
N THR A 9 -0.40 -6.52 10.99
CA THR A 9 0.39 -7.42 10.13
C THR A 9 -0.48 -7.89 8.98
N TYR A 10 0.05 -7.80 7.76
CA TYR A 10 -0.60 -8.33 6.57
C TYR A 10 0.23 -9.47 5.99
N VAL A 11 -0.44 -10.44 5.40
CA VAL A 11 0.18 -11.59 4.73
C VAL A 11 -0.17 -11.54 3.25
N TRP A 12 0.84 -11.71 2.41
CA TRP A 12 0.71 -11.84 0.96
C TRP A 12 1.04 -13.27 0.55
N ASP A 13 0.11 -13.95 -0.12
CA ASP A 13 0.25 -15.36 -0.53
C ASP A 13 0.62 -15.51 -2.01
N GLY A 14 1.10 -14.46 -2.66
CA GLY A 14 1.35 -14.46 -4.11
C GLY A 14 0.14 -14.09 -4.97
N LYS A 15 -1.07 -14.09 -4.39
CA LYS A 15 -2.31 -13.68 -5.06
C LYS A 15 -3.22 -12.80 -4.21
N GLU A 16 -3.22 -13.02 -2.89
CA GLU A 16 -4.12 -12.35 -1.95
C GLU A 16 -3.34 -11.69 -0.80
N LEU A 17 -3.75 -10.46 -0.48
CA LEU A 17 -3.30 -9.70 0.68
C LEU A 17 -4.42 -9.69 1.73
N LYS A 18 -4.13 -10.14 2.94
CA LYS A 18 -5.11 -10.19 4.05
C LYS A 18 -4.44 -9.84 5.38
N PRO A 19 -5.17 -9.27 6.36
CA PRO A 19 -4.62 -9.10 7.69
C PRO A 19 -4.33 -10.48 8.31
N LYS A 20 -3.25 -10.58 9.08
CA LYS A 20 -2.82 -11.84 9.72
C LYS A 20 -3.84 -12.33 10.75
N SER A 21 -4.53 -11.41 11.42
CA SER A 21 -5.63 -11.68 12.35
C SER A 21 -6.90 -10.98 11.86
N GLY A 22 -8.06 -11.62 12.04
CA GLY A 22 -9.35 -11.05 11.64
C GLY A 22 -9.55 -10.95 10.11
N ALA A 23 -8.98 -11.88 9.35
CA ALA A 23 -9.13 -11.92 7.90
C ALA A 23 -10.59 -12.16 7.49
N THR A 24 -11.19 -11.18 6.82
CA THR A 24 -12.50 -11.29 6.16
C THR A 24 -12.37 -10.99 4.68
N LEU A 25 -13.36 -11.39 3.87
CA LEU A 25 -13.37 -11.10 2.43
C LEU A 25 -13.36 -9.58 2.13
N GLU A 26 -13.93 -8.76 3.02
CA GLU A 26 -13.95 -7.30 2.88
C GLU A 26 -12.58 -6.67 3.11
N ARG A 27 -11.74 -7.30 3.95
CA ARG A 27 -10.37 -6.86 4.26
C ARG A 27 -9.31 -7.58 3.44
N THR A 28 -9.74 -8.46 2.53
CA THR A 28 -8.86 -9.21 1.63
C THR A 28 -8.80 -8.48 0.29
N TRP A 29 -7.59 -8.28 -0.23
CA TRP A 29 -7.34 -7.72 -1.54
C TRP A 29 -6.70 -8.74 -2.45
N THR A 30 -7.00 -8.65 -3.74
CA THR A 30 -6.40 -9.50 -4.77
C THR A 30 -5.54 -8.65 -5.69
N PHE A 31 -4.44 -9.20 -6.17
CA PHE A 31 -3.61 -8.58 -7.20
C PHE A 31 -3.23 -9.60 -8.26
N ASN A 32 -3.42 -9.23 -9.53
CA ASN A 32 -3.17 -10.09 -10.69
C ASN A 32 -1.97 -9.64 -11.54
N GLY A 33 -1.09 -8.80 -11.00
CA GLY A 33 0.03 -8.21 -11.72
C GLY A 33 -0.25 -6.84 -12.34
N LYS A 34 -1.53 -6.48 -12.56
CA LYS A 34 -1.94 -5.19 -13.15
C LYS A 34 -3.03 -4.46 -12.38
N GLU A 35 -3.87 -5.17 -11.64
CA GLU A 35 -5.04 -4.62 -10.97
C GLU A 35 -5.14 -5.11 -9.53
N LEU A 36 -5.37 -4.18 -8.59
CA LEU A 36 -5.67 -4.44 -7.20
C LEU A 36 -7.13 -4.11 -6.90
N LYS A 37 -7.83 -5.03 -6.26
CA LYS A 37 -9.21 -4.82 -5.84
C LYS A 37 -9.54 -5.62 -4.57
N PRO A 38 -10.49 -5.14 -3.75
CA PRO A 38 -10.99 -5.94 -2.65
C PRO A 38 -11.67 -7.20 -3.19
N LYS A 39 -11.57 -8.30 -2.43
CA LYS A 39 -12.14 -9.59 -2.80
C LYS A 39 -13.67 -9.57 -2.73
N SER A 40 -14.23 -8.77 -1.83
CA SER A 40 -15.67 -8.48 -1.73
C SER A 40 -15.97 -7.04 -2.10
N LYS A 41 -17.15 -6.78 -2.68
CA LYS A 41 -17.66 -5.45 -3.04
C LYS A 41 -16.67 -4.64 -3.93
N ALA A 42 -16.01 -5.31 -4.85
CA ALA A 42 -15.14 -4.66 -5.84
C ALA A 42 -15.96 -3.73 -6.74
N ALA A 43 -15.52 -2.49 -6.85
CA ALA A 43 -16.08 -1.44 -7.68
C ALA A 43 -14.95 -0.62 -8.30
N LEU A 44 -15.22 0.13 -9.38
CA LEU A 44 -14.16 0.90 -10.04
C LEU A 44 -13.50 1.94 -9.11
N ARG A 45 -14.25 2.48 -8.15
CA ARG A 45 -13.77 3.47 -7.16
C ARG A 45 -12.79 2.92 -6.12
N ASN A 46 -12.84 1.62 -5.84
CA ASN A 46 -11.96 0.94 -4.88
C ASN A 46 -11.05 -0.09 -5.57
N THR A 47 -10.94 0.01 -6.90
CA THR A 47 -10.01 -0.76 -7.71
C THR A 47 -8.87 0.14 -8.13
N TYR A 48 -7.64 -0.35 -8.06
CA TYR A 48 -6.43 0.34 -8.46
C TYR A 48 -5.74 -0.42 -9.58
N THR A 49 -5.05 0.31 -10.44
CA THR A 49 -4.25 -0.24 -11.54
C THR A 49 -2.79 0.08 -11.32
N TRP A 50 -1.94 -0.85 -11.70
CA TRP A 50 -0.50 -0.78 -11.61
C TRP A 50 0.12 -1.05 -12.97
N ASN A 51 0.98 -0.14 -13.44
CA ASN A 51 1.68 -0.26 -14.73
C ASN A 51 3.20 -0.48 -14.58
N GLY A 52 3.69 -0.82 -13.39
CA GLY A 52 5.12 -0.93 -13.09
C GLY A 52 5.75 0.35 -12.53
N LYS A 53 5.13 1.50 -12.77
CA LYS A 53 5.62 2.83 -12.33
C LYS A 53 4.58 3.64 -11.58
N GLU A 54 3.30 3.36 -11.75
CA GLU A 54 2.22 4.18 -11.22
C GLU A 54 1.10 3.30 -10.66
N LEU A 55 0.66 3.64 -9.46
CA LEU A 55 -0.55 3.13 -8.81
C LEU A 55 -1.63 4.20 -8.91
N LYS A 56 -2.72 3.93 -9.62
CA LYS A 56 -3.84 4.87 -9.78
C LYS A 56 -5.18 4.19 -9.61
N ALA A 57 -6.16 4.90 -9.05
CA ALA A 57 -7.53 4.43 -9.02
C ALA A 57 -8.04 4.15 -10.45
N LYS A 58 -8.87 3.12 -10.62
CA LYS A 58 -9.42 2.74 -11.93
C LYS A 58 -10.50 3.71 -12.39
N SER A 59 -11.20 4.35 -11.46
CA SER A 59 -12.12 5.46 -11.72
C SER A 59 -11.82 6.62 -10.78
N GLY A 60 -12.01 7.86 -11.26
CA GLY A 60 -11.73 9.08 -10.51
C GLY A 60 -10.24 9.33 -10.27
N ALA A 61 -9.36 8.80 -11.13
CA ALA A 61 -7.92 9.05 -11.03
C ALA A 61 -7.60 10.53 -11.25
N SER A 62 -6.99 11.15 -10.25
CA SER A 62 -6.39 12.48 -10.33
C SER A 62 -4.90 12.39 -10.05
N LEU A 63 -4.14 13.46 -10.32
CA LEU A 63 -2.72 13.52 -9.96
C LEU A 63 -2.47 13.42 -8.45
N THR A 64 -3.45 13.84 -7.63
CA THR A 64 -3.38 13.79 -6.16
C THR A 64 -3.63 12.39 -5.60
N ASN A 65 -4.36 11.54 -6.32
CA ASN A 65 -4.63 10.13 -5.95
C ASN A 65 -3.95 9.13 -6.90
N THR A 66 -2.93 9.58 -7.63
CA THR A 66 -2.06 8.72 -8.45
C THR A 66 -0.67 8.76 -7.84
N PHE A 67 -0.13 7.60 -7.50
CA PHE A 67 1.17 7.46 -6.86
C PHE A 67 2.20 6.95 -7.87
N ALA A 68 3.31 7.65 -8.00
CA ALA A 68 4.43 7.26 -8.84
C ALA A 68 5.50 6.56 -7.99
N TRP A 69 6.09 5.53 -8.59
CA TRP A 69 7.19 4.72 -8.08
C TRP A 69 8.39 4.91 -8.98
N ASN A 70 9.53 5.29 -8.39
CA ASN A 70 10.77 5.53 -9.12
C ASN A 70 11.85 4.46 -8.85
N GLY A 71 11.50 3.33 -8.23
CA GLY A 71 12.46 2.30 -7.81
C GLY A 71 12.94 2.45 -6.36
N LYS A 72 12.68 3.58 -5.72
CA LYS A 72 13.06 3.85 -4.32
C LYS A 72 11.94 4.49 -3.49
N GLU A 73 11.19 5.40 -4.09
CA GLU A 73 10.14 6.17 -3.44
C GLU A 73 8.78 5.96 -4.12
N LEU A 74 7.72 5.85 -3.31
CA LEU A 74 6.32 5.91 -3.72
C LEU A 74 5.71 7.21 -3.18
N LYS A 75 5.21 8.07 -4.08
CA LYS A 75 4.64 9.38 -3.71
C LYS A 75 3.54 9.82 -4.69
N PRO A 76 2.58 10.67 -4.29
CA PRO A 76 1.58 11.17 -5.23
C PRO A 76 2.25 12.03 -6.32
N LYS A 77 1.69 12.01 -7.54
CA LYS A 77 2.20 12.78 -8.68
C LYS A 77 2.05 14.28 -8.49
N SER A 78 1.09 14.72 -7.68
CA SER A 78 0.91 16.11 -7.27
C SER A 78 0.60 16.20 -5.78
N GLY A 79 1.08 17.26 -5.12
CA GLY A 79 0.92 17.45 -3.68
C GLY A 79 1.76 16.51 -2.83
N ALA A 80 2.92 16.07 -3.34
CA ALA A 80 3.85 15.26 -2.57
C ALA A 80 4.37 16.06 -1.36
N THR A 81 4.20 15.48 -0.18
CA THR A 81 4.70 15.96 1.11
C THR A 81 5.50 14.84 1.75
N LEU A 82 6.25 15.16 2.80
CA LEU A 82 6.95 14.15 3.60
C LEU A 82 5.97 13.06 4.09
N LYS A 83 4.78 13.46 4.54
CA LYS A 83 3.77 12.55 5.11
C LYS A 83 3.16 11.55 4.12
N ASN A 84 3.08 11.88 2.84
CA ASN A 84 2.50 11.01 1.82
C ASN A 84 3.56 10.42 0.86
N THR A 85 4.84 10.59 1.19
CA THR A 85 5.97 10.00 0.48
C THR A 85 6.52 8.84 1.31
N TRP A 86 6.64 7.68 0.69
CA TRP A 86 7.18 6.48 1.31
C TRP A 86 8.45 6.05 0.59
N VAL A 87 9.48 5.72 1.35
CA VAL A 87 10.79 5.27 0.84
C VAL A 87 10.94 3.79 1.18
N TYR A 88 11.35 2.98 0.21
CA TYR A 88 11.67 1.58 0.40
C TYR A 88 13.19 1.38 0.43
N GLU A 89 13.70 0.97 1.58
CA GLU A 89 15.12 0.70 1.79
C GLU A 89 15.29 -0.53 2.69
N HIS A 90 16.22 -1.42 2.33
CA HIS A 90 16.57 -2.61 3.11
C HIS A 90 15.36 -3.47 3.54
N GLY A 91 14.40 -3.69 2.63
CA GLY A 91 13.21 -4.49 2.93
C GLY A 91 12.18 -3.77 3.80
N GLN A 92 12.28 -2.46 3.98
CA GLN A 92 11.38 -1.70 4.84
C GLN A 92 10.83 -0.48 4.10
N TRP A 93 9.53 -0.24 4.26
CA TRP A 93 8.90 1.02 3.89
C TRP A 93 8.94 1.97 5.08
N ARG A 94 9.43 3.18 4.85
CA ARG A 94 9.46 4.25 5.85
C ARG A 94 8.80 5.47 5.27
N GLN A 95 7.91 6.08 6.04
CA GLN A 95 7.38 7.38 5.67
C GLN A 95 8.52 8.39 5.70
N ARG A 96 8.60 9.26 4.70
CA ARG A 96 9.59 10.33 4.67
C ARG A 96 9.26 11.27 5.81
N SER A 97 10.15 11.40 6.79
CA SER A 97 9.94 12.23 7.98
C SER A 97 10.87 13.43 7.97
N GLY A 98 10.34 14.59 8.33
CA GLY A 98 11.14 15.80 8.57
C GLY A 98 11.84 15.78 9.93
N THR A 99 11.17 15.26 10.98
CA THR A 99 11.68 15.32 12.37
C THR A 99 11.08 14.29 13.35
N THR A 100 10.13 13.43 12.95
CA THR A 100 9.43 12.50 13.86
C THR A 100 9.58 11.04 13.38
N LEU A 101 9.62 10.06 14.30
CA LEU A 101 9.53 8.64 13.95
C LEU A 101 8.24 8.41 13.16
N GLY A 102 8.36 8.30 11.84
CA GLY A 102 7.24 8.02 10.95
C GLY A 102 6.82 6.56 11.06
N SER A 103 5.61 6.25 10.57
CA SER A 103 5.18 4.87 10.41
C SER A 103 6.17 4.11 9.53
N SER A 104 6.50 2.88 9.93
CA SER A 104 7.36 1.99 9.16
C SER A 104 6.71 0.61 9.03
N TRP A 105 6.99 -0.04 7.92
CA TRP A 105 6.49 -1.37 7.60
C TRP A 105 7.64 -2.25 7.14
N VAL A 106 7.81 -3.40 7.79
CA VAL A 106 8.80 -4.39 7.39
C VAL A 106 8.17 -5.33 6.36
N VAL A 107 8.88 -5.57 5.26
CA VAL A 107 8.49 -6.50 4.20
C VAL A 107 9.38 -7.74 4.31
N THR A 108 8.76 -8.91 4.34
CA THR A 108 9.46 -10.19 4.34
C THR A 108 9.04 -10.98 3.12
N GLY A 109 10.02 -11.38 2.31
CA GLY A 109 9.81 -12.06 1.03
C GLY A 109 9.56 -11.11 -0.15
N SER A 110 9.16 -11.69 -1.28
CA SER A 110 8.96 -10.98 -2.55
C SER A 110 7.52 -10.49 -2.70
N ILE A 111 7.20 -9.37 -2.07
CA ILE A 111 5.87 -8.74 -2.18
C ILE A 111 5.91 -7.65 -3.27
N PRO A 112 4.95 -7.63 -4.22
CA PRO A 112 4.89 -6.58 -5.23
C PRO A 112 4.70 -5.20 -4.62
N ILE A 113 5.42 -4.20 -5.14
CA ILE A 113 5.31 -2.78 -4.75
C ILE A 113 3.87 -2.28 -4.65
N PRO A 114 2.95 -2.51 -5.61
CA PRO A 114 1.58 -2.00 -5.48
C PRO A 114 0.80 -2.63 -4.33
N VAL A 115 1.13 -3.88 -3.96
CA VAL A 115 0.51 -4.57 -2.82
C VAL A 115 0.98 -3.93 -1.51
N CYS A 116 2.29 -3.65 -1.37
CA CYS A 116 2.80 -2.86 -0.25
C CYS A 116 2.17 -1.47 -0.21
N GLY A 117 2.03 -0.83 -1.38
CA GLY A 117 1.40 0.48 -1.56
C GLY A 117 0.01 0.55 -0.93
N LEU A 118 -0.84 -0.46 -1.12
CA LEU A 118 -2.17 -0.49 -0.48
C LEU A 118 -2.12 -0.42 1.04
N VAL A 119 -1.14 -1.08 1.66
CA VAL A 119 -1.01 -1.13 3.13
C VAL A 119 -0.47 0.18 3.66
N ILE A 120 0.66 0.65 3.11
CA ILE A 120 1.36 1.84 3.62
C ILE A 120 0.59 3.13 3.37
N LEU A 121 -0.17 3.19 2.28
CA LEU A 121 -1.07 4.32 1.97
C LEU A 121 -2.42 4.20 2.73
N GLY A 122 -2.66 3.10 3.44
CA GLY A 122 -3.87 2.88 4.23
C GLY A 122 -5.14 2.63 3.41
N PHE A 123 -5.01 2.12 2.18
CA PHE A 123 -6.17 1.71 1.37
C PHE A 123 -6.81 0.41 1.88
N VAL A 124 -6.04 -0.43 2.59
CA VAL A 124 -6.58 -1.61 3.28
C VAL A 124 -6.91 -1.21 4.73
N ARG A 125 -8.21 -1.25 5.08
CA ARG A 125 -8.73 -0.96 6.42
C ARG A 125 -9.81 -1.95 6.80
#